data_AF-A0A6I3T465-F1
#
_entry.id   AF-A0A6I3T465-F1
#
_cell.length_a   1.000
_cell.length_b   1.000
_cell.length_c   1.000
_cell.angle_alpha   90.00
_cell.angle_beta   90.00
_cell.angle_gamma   90.00
#
_symmetry.space_group_name_H-M   'P 1'
#
loop_
_entity.id
_entity.type
_entity.pdbx_description
1 polymer ?
#
loop_
_entity_poly.entity_id
_entity_poly.type
_entity_poly.pdbx_seq_one_letter_code
_entity_poly.pdbx_strand_id
1 'polypeptide(L)'
;MPRARRGIAALCDELGDLDLSLPQLTAVAGANRAAQAAGHAAAPSAERPLLAYLARLKEGGTQPASNVIHLPSIKAQAPRGSLSRADESTIDLLAAVFDTVYGDQAIAGEIRDLIRLLQLPVLKTALHDKAFFFDDDHPARRLLDLLSHLGWEQSQKGRQDPDDPLVRAMRRSVDRIGDDDAQQPATFAQAVTELEASLREEEAATTAALAGPVAAALRQEQRDTAVRAARAVVAARLEVGEGSEVAAVVVAFLQQQWTDVLALAHDIEDDKPGAVANATAAMDELLWSVRPKSGADERRQLIKRLPGLLAALNRWLDVIDWQDAGRLRFFADLAECHASIVRAPLDLAPARRLELSVQATRQAAAQAAAPQPADDAVHAVDALVRGAWLEFDTAGSPRRVKLAWISPLRSLYIFSNGAREEAFSLSADELAQRFRAGAAAVLPTGDLVARALTQAIGTLAVNDDDGASRAA
;
A
#
# COMPACT_ATOMS: atom_id res chain seq x y z
N MET A 1 -1.90 -39.72 -16.50
CA MET A 1 -1.34 -38.92 -17.61
C MET A 1 -1.85 -37.50 -17.48
N PRO A 2 -0.95 -36.49 -17.45
CA PRO A 2 -1.26 -35.11 -17.08
C PRO A 2 -1.38 -34.19 -18.31
N ARG A 3 -2.41 -33.34 -18.37
CA ARG A 3 -2.44 -32.11 -19.18
C ARG A 3 -3.43 -31.14 -18.52
N ALA A 4 -2.87 -30.13 -17.84
CA ALA A 4 -3.47 -28.84 -17.43
C ALA A 4 -2.95 -28.35 -16.05
N ARG A 5 -1.65 -28.55 -15.77
CA ARG A 5 -0.87 -27.72 -14.83
C ARG A 5 0.26 -27.05 -15.60
N ARG A 6 -0.10 -26.20 -16.56
CA ARG A 6 0.81 -25.30 -17.28
C ARG A 6 0.08 -23.98 -17.45
N GLY A 7 0.44 -23.00 -16.63
CA GLY A 7 -0.17 -21.67 -16.61
C GLY A 7 0.39 -20.76 -15.51
N ILE A 8 0.97 -21.32 -14.44
CA ILE A 8 1.57 -20.54 -13.34
C ILE A 8 3.10 -20.79 -13.19
N ALA A 9 3.68 -21.65 -14.04
CA ALA A 9 5.13 -21.86 -14.13
C ALA A 9 5.77 -21.22 -15.39
N ALA A 10 5.03 -20.37 -16.12
CA ALA A 10 5.46 -19.78 -17.40
C ALA A 10 5.64 -18.25 -17.34
N LEU A 11 5.93 -17.71 -16.14
CA LEU A 11 6.35 -16.32 -15.92
C LEU A 11 7.70 -16.23 -15.20
N CYS A 12 8.39 -17.37 -15.03
CA CYS A 12 9.75 -17.45 -14.50
C CYS A 12 10.80 -17.86 -15.55
N ASP A 13 10.43 -17.96 -16.83
CA ASP A 13 11.26 -18.56 -17.90
C ASP A 13 11.59 -17.56 -19.04
N GLU A 14 11.55 -16.25 -18.76
CA GLU A 14 11.91 -15.20 -19.74
C GLU A 14 12.98 -14.21 -19.21
N LEU A 15 13.83 -14.67 -18.28
CA LEU A 15 15.06 -13.96 -17.88
C LEU A 15 16.27 -14.90 -17.71
N GLY A 16 16.28 -16.03 -18.42
CA GLY A 16 17.35 -17.02 -18.34
C GLY A 16 17.72 -17.57 -19.71
N ASP A 17 18.42 -16.78 -20.52
CA ASP A 17 19.37 -17.29 -21.52
C ASP A 17 20.22 -16.15 -22.11
N LEU A 18 21.30 -15.82 -21.41
CA LEU A 18 22.53 -15.32 -22.02
C LEU A 18 23.68 -16.14 -21.42
N ASP A 19 23.90 -17.31 -22.02
CA ASP A 19 25.09 -18.13 -21.82
C ASP A 19 26.29 -17.48 -22.53
N LEU A 20 27.28 -17.04 -21.74
CA LEU A 20 28.65 -16.77 -22.21
C LEU A 20 29.62 -17.37 -21.19
N SER A 21 29.88 -18.67 -21.37
CA SER A 21 30.93 -19.42 -20.68
C SER A 21 32.34 -18.99 -21.12
N LEU A 22 33.12 -18.48 -20.15
CA LEU A 22 34.59 -18.51 -19.91
C LEU A 22 35.59 -18.03 -21.02
N PRO A 23 36.83 -17.57 -20.70
CA PRO A 23 37.45 -17.16 -19.42
C PRO A 23 38.13 -15.76 -19.50
N GLN A 24 38.50 -15.16 -18.35
CA GLN A 24 39.62 -14.19 -18.09
C GLN A 24 39.28 -13.26 -16.92
N LEU A 25 39.18 -13.80 -15.70
CA LEU A 25 39.10 -13.00 -14.46
C LEU A 25 40.18 -13.42 -13.46
N THR A 26 41.43 -13.44 -13.92
CA THR A 26 42.63 -13.52 -13.07
C THR A 26 43.40 -12.18 -13.00
N ALA A 27 42.85 -11.07 -13.51
CA ALA A 27 43.57 -9.80 -13.59
C ALA A 27 43.11 -8.68 -12.62
N VAL A 28 41.94 -8.78 -11.96
CA VAL A 28 41.43 -7.68 -11.11
C VAL A 28 41.54 -7.96 -9.60
N ALA A 29 41.69 -9.23 -9.20
CA ALA A 29 42.02 -9.59 -7.82
C ALA A 29 43.49 -9.31 -7.42
N GLY A 30 44.36 -9.02 -8.40
CA GLY A 30 45.76 -8.66 -8.17
C GLY A 30 46.00 -7.17 -7.91
N ALA A 31 45.16 -6.28 -8.46
CA ALA A 31 45.34 -4.83 -8.31
C ALA A 31 44.86 -4.31 -6.94
N ASN A 32 43.80 -4.92 -6.38
CA ASN A 32 43.26 -4.48 -5.08
C ASN A 32 44.04 -5.05 -3.87
N ARG A 33 44.77 -6.16 -4.04
CA ARG A 33 45.71 -6.66 -3.01
C ARG A 33 47.02 -5.87 -2.96
N ALA A 34 47.46 -5.26 -4.06
CA ALA A 34 48.64 -4.41 -4.07
C ALA A 34 48.36 -3.03 -3.42
N ALA A 35 47.13 -2.52 -3.52
CA ALA A 35 46.71 -1.29 -2.83
C ALA A 35 46.42 -1.52 -1.33
N GLN A 36 45.91 -2.70 -0.94
CA GLN A 36 45.71 -3.07 0.48
C GLN A 36 47.00 -3.46 1.22
N ALA A 37 48.08 -3.82 0.51
CA ALA A 37 49.38 -4.15 1.10
C ALA A 37 50.30 -2.93 1.33
N ALA A 38 49.98 -1.75 0.80
CA ALA A 38 50.81 -0.54 0.92
C ALA A 38 50.32 0.48 1.98
N GLY A 39 49.24 0.18 2.72
CA GLY A 39 48.67 1.08 3.74
C GLY A 39 48.77 0.62 5.20
N HIS A 40 49.26 -0.59 5.47
CA HIS A 40 49.32 -1.16 6.83
C HIS A 40 50.72 -1.10 7.46
N ALA A 41 51.39 0.05 7.38
CA ALA A 41 52.37 0.39 8.39
C ALA A 41 51.63 0.96 9.60
N ALA A 42 51.03 0.07 10.40
CA ALA A 42 50.50 0.42 11.71
C ALA A 42 51.67 0.88 12.59
N ALA A 43 51.84 2.20 12.69
CA ALA A 43 52.60 2.80 13.77
C ALA A 43 51.99 2.34 15.11
N PRO A 44 52.81 2.07 16.14
CA PRO A 44 52.28 1.70 17.45
C PRO A 44 51.37 2.82 17.95
N SER A 45 50.20 2.41 18.43
CA SER A 45 49.13 3.25 18.98
C SER A 45 49.67 4.25 20.00
N ALA A 46 50.00 5.45 19.54
CA ALA A 46 50.02 6.61 20.42
C ALA A 46 48.55 6.84 20.82
N GLU A 47 48.21 6.51 22.06
CA GLU A 47 46.89 6.70 22.64
C GLU A 47 46.33 8.07 22.21
N ARG A 48 45.24 8.06 21.44
CA ARG A 48 44.57 9.30 21.03
C ARG A 48 44.17 10.05 22.30
N PRO A 49 44.70 11.25 22.57
CA PRO A 49 44.49 11.94 23.84
C PRO A 49 43.02 12.17 24.16
N LEU A 50 42.19 12.39 23.13
CA LEU A 50 40.74 12.48 23.25
C LEU A 50 40.08 11.18 23.72
N LEU A 51 40.41 10.03 23.15
CA LEU A 51 39.80 8.75 23.56
C LEU A 51 40.16 8.40 25.01
N ALA A 52 41.40 8.66 25.42
CA ALA A 52 41.84 8.51 26.81
C ALA A 52 41.10 9.48 27.75
N TYR A 53 40.84 10.72 27.31
CA TYR A 53 40.03 11.69 28.05
C TYR A 53 38.57 11.22 28.20
N LEU A 54 37.96 10.70 27.13
CA LEU A 54 36.60 10.15 27.17
C LEU A 54 36.49 8.91 28.06
N ALA A 55 37.52 8.06 28.11
CA ALA A 55 37.56 6.90 29.02
C ALA A 55 37.56 7.35 30.50
N ARG A 56 38.35 8.38 30.84
CA ARG A 56 38.40 8.95 32.20
C ARG A 56 37.10 9.62 32.63
N LEU A 57 36.38 10.26 31.70
CA LEU A 57 35.05 10.82 31.96
C LEU A 57 34.03 9.75 32.36
N LYS A 58 34.15 8.53 31.82
CA LYS A 58 33.30 7.38 32.18
C LYS A 58 33.68 6.79 33.54
N GLU A 59 34.98 6.69 33.85
CA GLU A 59 35.49 6.13 35.12
C GLU A 59 35.30 7.05 36.34
N GLY A 60 35.30 8.37 36.14
CA GLY A 60 35.11 9.35 37.23
C GLY A 60 33.66 9.52 37.73
N GLY A 61 32.69 8.80 37.15
CA GLY A 61 31.26 8.93 37.47
C GLY A 61 30.67 7.71 38.17
N THR A 62 30.84 7.56 39.48
CA THR A 62 30.16 6.51 40.29
C THR A 62 28.72 6.91 40.70
N GLN A 63 27.93 7.60 39.86
CA GLN A 63 26.53 7.96 40.16
C GLN A 63 25.61 7.79 38.94
N PRO A 64 24.30 7.48 39.14
CA PRO A 64 23.49 6.77 38.16
C PRO A 64 23.08 7.64 36.95
N ALA A 65 23.09 7.04 35.77
CA ALA A 65 22.22 7.20 34.59
C ALA A 65 21.78 8.60 34.04
N SER A 66 22.09 9.75 34.65
CA SER A 66 21.47 11.04 34.26
C SER A 66 22.42 12.16 33.81
N ASN A 67 23.74 11.95 33.79
CA ASN A 67 24.65 12.94 33.20
C ASN A 67 24.67 12.77 31.67
N VAL A 68 23.71 13.44 31.02
CA VAL A 68 23.71 13.67 29.58
C VAL A 68 24.94 14.50 29.22
N ILE A 69 25.97 13.85 28.70
CA ILE A 69 27.15 14.55 28.18
C ILE A 69 26.77 15.17 26.84
N HIS A 70 26.78 16.50 26.77
CA HIS A 70 26.55 17.25 25.53
C HIS A 70 27.87 17.43 24.78
N LEU A 71 27.91 17.07 23.49
CA LEU A 71 29.13 17.08 22.67
C LEU A 71 29.90 18.43 22.69
N PRO A 72 29.26 19.60 22.53
CA PRO A 72 29.92 20.91 22.69
C PRO A 72 30.63 21.12 24.04
N SER A 73 30.12 20.54 25.13
CA SER A 73 30.75 20.64 26.45
C SER A 73 32.05 19.84 26.52
N ILE A 74 32.16 18.73 25.80
CA ILE A 74 33.40 17.93 25.70
C ILE A 74 34.51 18.76 25.06
N LYS A 75 34.19 19.48 23.96
CA LYS A 75 35.14 20.36 23.28
C LYS A 75 35.62 21.49 24.18
N ALA A 76 34.70 22.11 24.94
CA ALA A 76 35.03 23.22 25.85
C ALA A 76 35.86 22.81 27.07
N GLN A 77 35.71 21.57 27.55
CA GLN A 77 36.35 21.05 28.76
C GLN A 77 37.64 20.25 28.48
N ALA A 78 37.93 19.96 27.20
CA ALA A 78 39.12 19.24 26.81
C ALA A 78 40.40 20.03 27.13
N PRO A 79 41.45 19.41 27.69
CA PRO A 79 42.74 20.07 27.93
C PRO A 79 43.31 20.68 26.64
N ARG A 80 43.92 21.87 26.73
CA ARG A 80 44.51 22.53 25.55
C ARG A 80 45.54 21.62 24.87
N GLY A 81 45.33 21.36 23.58
CA GLY A 81 46.18 20.50 22.76
C GLY A 81 45.83 19.00 22.79
N SER A 82 44.74 18.58 23.46
CA SER A 82 44.30 17.19 23.47
C SER A 82 43.40 16.81 22.28
N LEU A 83 42.88 17.78 21.54
CA LEU A 83 42.04 17.60 20.36
C LEU A 83 42.84 17.94 19.11
N SER A 84 42.80 17.07 18.10
CA SER A 84 43.23 17.45 16.76
C SER A 84 42.14 18.27 16.05
N ARG A 85 42.49 19.04 15.00
CA ARG A 85 41.51 19.74 14.16
C ARG A 85 40.44 18.78 13.63
N ALA A 86 40.83 17.57 13.25
CA ALA A 86 39.92 16.53 12.78
C ALA A 86 38.97 16.02 13.89
N ASP A 87 39.43 15.95 15.13
CA ASP A 87 38.59 15.58 16.28
C ASP A 87 37.57 16.69 16.57
N GLU A 88 38.00 17.96 16.55
CA GLU A 88 37.10 19.11 16.73
C GLU A 88 36.01 19.14 15.65
N SER A 89 36.38 18.97 14.37
CA SER A 89 35.40 18.89 13.27
C SER A 89 34.43 17.71 13.43
N THR A 90 34.91 16.56 13.91
CA THR A 90 34.06 15.39 14.19
C THR A 90 33.04 15.70 15.28
N ILE A 91 33.46 16.38 16.35
CA ILE A 91 32.57 16.79 17.45
C ILE A 91 31.54 17.81 16.95
N ASP A 92 31.95 18.82 16.19
CA ASP A 92 31.06 19.87 15.69
C ASP A 92 30.02 19.31 14.71
N LEU A 93 30.42 18.40 13.81
CA LEU A 93 29.54 17.73 12.86
C LEU A 93 28.49 16.87 13.58
N LEU A 94 28.91 16.04 14.53
CA LEU A 94 27.98 15.24 15.32
C LEU A 94 27.07 16.09 16.21
N ALA A 95 27.57 17.18 16.78
CA ALA A 95 26.75 18.11 17.56
C ALA A 95 25.59 18.65 16.70
N ALA A 96 25.87 19.11 15.47
CA ALA A 96 24.85 19.61 14.55
C ALA A 96 23.82 18.53 14.16
N VAL A 97 24.26 17.28 13.95
CA VAL A 97 23.37 16.14 13.69
C VAL A 97 22.43 15.91 14.87
N PHE A 98 22.97 15.79 16.07
CA PHE A 98 22.17 15.55 17.27
C PHE A 98 21.24 16.73 17.60
N ASP A 99 21.66 17.98 17.38
CA ASP A 99 20.83 19.17 17.56
C ASP A 99 19.63 19.17 16.61
N THR A 100 19.83 18.72 15.36
CA THR A 100 18.73 18.57 14.40
C THR A 100 17.72 17.52 14.86
N VAL A 101 18.21 16.38 15.37
CA VAL A 101 17.35 15.32 15.92
C VAL A 101 16.63 15.79 17.18
N TYR A 102 17.28 16.57 18.05
CA TYR A 102 16.66 17.14 19.25
C TYR A 102 15.67 18.25 18.95
N GLY A 103 15.85 18.99 17.86
CA GLY A 103 14.92 20.04 17.44
C GLY A 103 13.61 19.48 16.89
N ASP A 104 13.59 18.25 16.39
CA ASP A 104 12.42 17.67 15.74
C ASP A 104 11.38 17.18 16.76
N GLN A 105 10.35 17.98 17.02
CA GLN A 105 9.26 17.62 17.94
C GLN A 105 8.37 16.47 17.44
N ALA A 106 8.53 16.03 16.19
CA ALA A 106 7.80 14.90 15.64
C ALA A 106 8.32 13.54 16.14
N ILE A 107 9.50 13.47 16.78
CA ILE A 107 9.99 12.25 17.43
C ILE A 107 9.44 12.15 18.86
N ALA A 108 8.91 11.00 19.26
CA ALA A 108 8.43 10.76 20.62
C ALA A 108 9.53 11.06 21.66
N GLY A 109 9.18 11.77 22.75
CA GLY A 109 10.13 12.24 23.76
C GLY A 109 11.00 11.14 24.35
N GLU A 110 10.39 9.99 24.66
CA GLU A 110 11.10 8.81 25.17
C GLU A 110 12.20 8.31 24.22
N ILE A 111 11.94 8.32 22.90
CA ILE A 111 12.91 7.86 21.90
C ILE A 111 14.00 8.90 21.68
N ARG A 112 13.68 10.19 21.81
CA ARG A 112 14.66 11.28 21.82
C ARG A 112 15.65 11.14 22.98
N ASP A 113 15.17 10.73 24.16
CA ASP A 113 16.02 10.45 25.32
C ASP A 113 16.93 9.24 25.09
N LEU A 114 16.45 8.20 24.39
CA LEU A 114 17.28 7.07 23.98
C LEU A 114 18.39 7.47 23.00
N ILE A 115 18.06 8.27 21.98
CA ILE A 115 19.04 8.80 21.03
C ILE A 115 20.11 9.63 21.76
N ARG A 116 19.73 10.32 22.83
CA ARG A 116 20.64 11.11 23.67
C ARG A 116 21.68 10.28 24.41
N LEU A 117 21.34 9.07 24.81
CA LEU A 117 22.30 8.15 25.42
C LEU A 117 23.38 7.68 24.43
N LEU A 118 23.10 7.74 23.12
CA LEU A 118 24.03 7.31 22.07
C LEU A 118 25.08 8.36 21.68
N GLN A 119 25.01 9.61 22.18
CA GLN A 119 25.96 10.68 21.80
C GLN A 119 27.42 10.26 21.97
N LEU A 120 27.77 9.69 23.14
CA LEU A 120 29.14 9.30 23.43
C LEU A 120 29.58 8.03 22.67
N PRO A 121 28.80 6.93 22.63
CA PRO A 121 29.11 5.77 21.78
C PRO A 121 29.28 6.12 20.30
N VAL A 122 28.42 6.98 19.75
CA VAL A 122 28.51 7.42 18.35
C VAL A 122 29.74 8.30 18.13
N LEU A 123 30.05 9.24 19.03
CA LEU A 123 31.29 10.02 18.95
C LEU A 123 32.52 9.12 18.94
N LYS A 124 32.61 8.17 19.88
CA LYS A 124 33.73 7.22 19.94
C LYS A 124 33.87 6.45 18.63
N THR A 125 32.74 6.01 18.06
CA THR A 125 32.73 5.28 16.78
C THR A 125 33.19 6.16 15.63
N ALA A 126 32.66 7.36 15.46
CA ALA A 126 33.04 8.31 14.40
C ALA A 126 34.48 8.83 14.53
N LEU A 127 35.06 8.80 15.72
CA LEU A 127 36.48 9.06 15.93
C LEU A 127 37.34 7.89 15.42
N HIS A 128 36.92 6.65 15.65
CA HIS A 128 37.64 5.45 15.19
C HIS A 128 37.47 5.18 13.70
N ASP A 129 36.24 5.25 13.20
CA ASP A 129 35.86 4.94 11.83
C ASP A 129 35.23 6.17 11.16
N LYS A 130 35.92 6.69 10.14
CA LYS A 130 35.44 7.85 9.37
C LYS A 130 34.39 7.47 8.33
N ALA A 131 34.21 6.18 8.02
CA ALA A 131 33.16 5.70 7.12
C ALA A 131 31.76 6.10 7.62
N PHE A 132 31.57 6.28 8.93
CA PHE A 132 30.34 6.79 9.54
C PHE A 132 29.72 8.01 8.81
N PHE A 133 30.55 8.93 8.30
CA PHE A 133 30.08 10.16 7.66
C PHE A 133 29.67 10.01 6.19
N PHE A 134 30.05 8.90 5.55
CA PHE A 134 29.92 8.74 4.09
C PHE A 134 29.21 7.44 3.70
N ASP A 135 29.15 6.46 4.60
CA ASP A 135 28.46 5.19 4.41
C ASP A 135 27.09 5.25 5.11
N ASP A 136 26.03 5.19 4.31
CA ASP A 136 24.64 5.16 4.78
C ASP A 136 24.33 3.87 5.54
N ASP A 137 25.02 2.77 5.23
CA ASP A 137 24.83 1.45 5.84
C ASP A 137 25.68 1.25 7.12
N HIS A 138 26.42 2.28 7.55
CA HIS A 138 27.24 2.19 8.75
C HIS A 138 26.36 1.86 9.98
N PRO A 139 26.66 0.80 10.78
CA PRO A 139 25.75 0.30 11.83
C PRO A 139 25.30 1.36 12.86
N ALA A 140 26.20 2.25 13.28
CA ALA A 140 25.85 3.33 14.20
C ALA A 140 24.89 4.36 13.59
N ARG A 141 25.02 4.63 12.28
CA ARG A 141 24.13 5.53 11.54
C ARG A 141 22.78 4.86 11.34
N ARG A 142 22.79 3.63 10.85
CA ARG A 142 21.59 2.80 10.66
C ARG A 142 20.74 2.71 11.93
N LEU A 143 21.38 2.56 13.10
CA LEU A 143 20.66 2.58 14.37
C LEU A 143 20.00 3.93 14.68
N LEU A 144 20.70 5.05 14.49
CA LEU A 144 20.13 6.39 14.67
C LEU A 144 18.96 6.63 13.72
N ASP A 145 19.06 6.18 12.46
CA ASP A 145 18.00 6.28 11.46
C ASP A 145 16.77 5.47 11.89
N LEU A 146 16.98 4.22 12.32
CA LEU A 146 15.91 3.36 12.83
C LEU A 146 15.23 3.97 14.06
N LEU A 147 15.99 4.42 15.06
CA LEU A 147 15.42 5.06 16.25
C LEU A 147 14.66 6.33 15.90
N SER A 148 15.18 7.15 14.98
CA SER A 148 14.51 8.38 14.56
C SER A 148 13.22 8.09 13.81
N HIS A 149 13.25 7.16 12.85
CA HIS A 149 12.10 6.74 12.07
C HIS A 149 11.01 6.12 12.95
N LEU A 150 11.39 5.16 13.80
CA LEU A 150 10.44 4.49 14.69
C LEU A 150 9.94 5.44 15.78
N GLY A 151 10.77 6.35 16.27
CA GLY A 151 10.35 7.40 17.20
C GLY A 151 9.36 8.39 16.60
N TRP A 152 9.48 8.66 15.29
CA TRP A 152 8.46 9.38 14.54
C TRP A 152 7.19 8.53 14.41
N GLU A 153 7.26 7.27 13.95
CA GLU A 153 6.05 6.43 13.83
C GLU A 153 5.31 6.26 15.16
N GLN A 154 6.05 6.13 16.26
CA GLN A 154 5.47 6.04 17.61
C GLN A 154 4.79 7.34 18.06
N SER A 155 5.24 8.52 17.62
CA SER A 155 4.55 9.78 17.92
C SER A 155 3.22 9.91 17.16
N GLN A 156 3.09 9.20 16.03
CA GLN A 156 1.86 9.17 15.25
C GLN A 156 0.81 8.23 15.84
N LYS A 157 1.22 7.28 16.70
CA LYS A 157 0.27 6.42 17.43
C LYS A 157 -0.40 7.24 18.52
N GLY A 158 -1.74 7.33 18.47
CA GLY A 158 -2.50 8.21 19.38
C GLY A 158 -2.31 7.90 20.88
N ARG A 159 -2.24 6.61 21.27
CA ARG A 159 -1.95 6.20 22.65
C ARG A 159 -0.58 5.53 22.69
N GLN A 160 0.33 6.07 23.47
CA GLN A 160 1.60 5.43 23.78
C GLN A 160 1.33 4.26 24.73
N ASP A 161 1.64 3.05 24.26
CA ASP A 161 1.64 1.85 25.08
C ASP A 161 3.02 1.73 25.75
N PRO A 162 3.12 1.88 27.08
CA PRO A 162 4.39 1.75 27.79
C PRO A 162 5.05 0.37 27.61
N ASP A 163 4.26 -0.66 27.25
CA ASP A 163 4.74 -2.03 27.03
C ASP A 163 4.94 -2.38 25.54
N ASP A 164 4.89 -1.39 24.62
CA ASP A 164 5.10 -1.58 23.19
C ASP A 164 6.41 -2.40 22.96
N PRO A 165 6.32 -3.59 22.35
CA PRO A 165 7.47 -4.48 22.15
C PRO A 165 8.63 -3.82 21.42
N LEU A 166 8.33 -2.91 20.47
CA LEU A 166 9.32 -2.21 19.67
C LEU A 166 10.03 -1.14 20.48
N VAL A 167 9.31 -0.40 21.33
CA VAL A 167 9.91 0.56 22.27
C VAL A 167 10.84 -0.16 23.25
N ARG A 168 10.42 -1.33 23.77
CA ARG A 168 11.29 -2.18 24.61
C ARG A 168 12.51 -2.69 23.84
N ALA A 169 12.38 -3.03 22.56
CA ALA A 169 13.51 -3.42 21.71
C ALA A 169 14.50 -2.27 21.49
N MET A 170 14.01 -1.04 21.28
CA MET A 170 14.85 0.16 21.18
C MET A 170 15.64 0.40 22.47
N ARG A 171 14.97 0.34 23.64
CA ARG A 171 15.61 0.48 24.96
C ARG A 171 16.75 -0.52 25.13
N ARG A 172 16.47 -1.82 24.93
CA ARG A 172 17.48 -2.89 25.02
C ARG A 172 18.67 -2.68 24.08
N SER A 173 18.41 -2.20 22.85
CA SER A 173 19.45 -1.94 21.85
C SER A 173 20.41 -0.84 22.32
N VAL A 174 19.87 0.24 22.89
CA VAL A 174 20.63 1.39 23.39
C VAL A 174 21.40 1.04 24.67
N ASP A 175 20.76 0.34 25.61
CA ASP A 175 21.39 -0.10 26.87
C ASP A 175 22.64 -0.95 26.58
N ARG A 176 22.54 -1.90 25.65
CA ARG A 176 23.66 -2.76 25.25
C ARG A 176 24.86 -1.98 24.70
N ILE A 177 24.61 -0.91 23.95
CA ILE A 177 25.68 -0.07 23.38
C ILE A 177 26.36 0.77 24.48
N GLY A 178 25.62 1.17 25.51
CA GLY A 178 26.19 1.88 26.66
C GLY A 178 27.16 1.02 27.48
N ASP A 179 26.88 -0.28 27.57
CA ASP A 179 27.61 -1.22 28.42
C ASP A 179 28.93 -1.75 27.79
N ASP A 180 28.98 -1.96 26.47
CA ASP A 180 30.13 -2.61 25.81
C ASP A 180 31.03 -1.63 25.01
N ASP A 181 32.01 -1.03 25.71
CA ASP A 181 33.00 -0.13 25.09
C ASP A 181 34.09 -0.84 24.26
N ALA A 182 34.28 -2.17 24.43
CA ALA A 182 35.42 -2.88 23.85
C ALA A 182 35.16 -3.41 22.44
N GLN A 183 33.89 -3.66 22.09
CA GLN A 183 33.49 -4.24 20.79
C GLN A 183 32.49 -3.37 20.00
N GLN A 184 32.52 -2.06 20.21
CA GLN A 184 31.49 -1.12 19.72
C GLN A 184 31.00 -1.35 18.27
N PRO A 185 31.84 -1.55 17.23
CA PRO A 185 31.34 -1.77 15.87
C PRO A 185 30.44 -3.00 15.74
N ALA A 186 30.80 -4.11 16.39
CA ALA A 186 30.00 -5.34 16.38
C ALA A 186 28.72 -5.18 17.21
N THR A 187 28.79 -4.47 18.33
CA THR A 187 27.64 -4.18 19.20
C THR A 187 26.56 -3.37 18.48
N PHE A 188 26.94 -2.34 17.71
CA PHE A 188 26.00 -1.59 16.87
C PHE A 188 25.35 -2.49 15.81
N ALA A 189 26.12 -3.31 15.10
CA ALA A 189 25.59 -4.20 14.05
C ALA A 189 24.59 -5.22 14.61
N GLN A 190 24.88 -5.79 15.79
CA GLN A 190 23.96 -6.68 16.49
C GLN A 190 22.68 -5.97 16.94
N ALA A 191 22.80 -4.77 17.52
CA ALA A 191 21.66 -3.95 17.93
C ALA A 191 20.73 -3.62 16.74
N VAL A 192 21.30 -3.23 15.59
CA VAL A 192 20.55 -3.02 14.35
C VAL A 192 19.82 -4.29 13.93
N THR A 193 20.53 -5.43 13.88
CA THR A 193 19.95 -6.71 13.45
C THR A 193 18.77 -7.13 14.33
N GLU A 194 18.88 -6.99 15.65
CA GLU A 194 17.81 -7.32 16.59
C GLU A 194 16.61 -6.37 16.49
N LEU A 195 16.86 -5.06 16.33
CA LEU A 195 15.79 -4.07 16.16
C LEU A 195 15.04 -4.29 14.83
N GLU A 196 15.75 -4.56 13.74
CA GLU A 196 15.15 -4.89 12.44
C GLU A 196 14.40 -6.23 12.48
N ALA A 197 14.86 -7.21 13.27
CA ALA A 197 14.10 -8.44 13.51
C ALA A 197 12.79 -8.16 14.26
N SER A 198 12.83 -7.33 15.29
CA SER A 198 11.64 -6.92 16.06
C SER A 198 10.63 -6.17 15.18
N LEU A 199 11.12 -5.30 14.28
CA LEU A 199 10.28 -4.60 13.31
C LEU A 199 9.60 -5.58 12.35
N ARG A 200 10.35 -6.54 11.78
CA ARG A 200 9.79 -7.56 10.88
C ARG A 200 8.71 -8.42 11.56
N GLU A 201 8.89 -8.75 12.84
CA GLU A 201 7.89 -9.49 13.60
C GLU A 201 6.57 -8.70 13.77
N GLU A 202 6.66 -7.41 14.08
CA GLU A 202 5.49 -6.54 14.21
C GLU A 202 4.78 -6.31 12.86
N GLU A 203 5.56 -6.13 11.77
CA GLU A 203 5.02 -6.04 10.41
C GLU A 203 4.32 -7.33 9.97
N ALA A 204 4.89 -8.49 10.29
CA ALA A 204 4.28 -9.79 10.01
C ALA A 204 2.98 -9.98 10.78
N ALA A 205 2.94 -9.60 12.06
CA ALA A 205 1.74 -9.68 12.87
C ALA A 205 0.65 -8.72 12.38
N THR A 206 1.01 -7.51 11.96
CA THR A 206 0.10 -6.55 11.32
C THR A 206 -0.46 -7.12 10.03
N THR A 207 0.39 -7.72 9.19
CA THR A 207 -0.02 -8.37 7.94
C THR A 207 -1.01 -9.51 8.20
N ALA A 208 -0.76 -10.33 9.22
CA ALA A 208 -1.67 -11.41 9.61
C ALA A 208 -3.02 -10.88 10.10
N ALA A 209 -3.03 -9.81 10.90
CA ALA A 209 -4.27 -9.18 11.38
C ALA A 209 -5.11 -8.60 10.22
N LEU A 210 -4.47 -8.09 9.18
CA LEU A 210 -5.14 -7.52 8.01
C LEU A 210 -5.62 -8.55 6.98
N ALA A 211 -5.18 -9.81 7.07
CA ALA A 211 -5.51 -10.84 6.08
C ALA A 211 -7.02 -11.06 5.92
N GLY A 212 -7.77 -11.08 7.03
CA GLY A 212 -9.23 -11.22 7.02
C GLY A 212 -9.94 -10.04 6.33
N PRO A 213 -9.72 -8.79 6.79
CA PRO A 213 -10.26 -7.59 6.14
C PRO A 213 -9.90 -7.48 4.65
N VAL A 214 -8.65 -7.76 4.27
CA VAL A 214 -8.19 -7.75 2.88
C VAL A 214 -8.95 -8.79 2.04
N ALA A 215 -9.09 -10.02 2.54
CA ALA A 215 -9.84 -11.06 1.84
C ALA A 215 -11.34 -10.73 1.70
N ALA A 216 -11.93 -10.04 2.68
CA ALA A 216 -13.30 -9.54 2.59
C ALA A 216 -13.43 -8.43 1.52
N ALA A 217 -12.52 -7.46 1.52
CA ALA A 217 -12.48 -6.38 0.54
C ALA A 217 -12.31 -6.90 -0.89
N LEU A 218 -11.40 -7.86 -1.11
CA LEU A 218 -11.19 -8.50 -2.41
C LEU A 218 -12.45 -9.23 -2.91
N ARG A 219 -13.16 -9.93 -2.03
CA ARG A 219 -14.44 -10.57 -2.40
C ARG A 219 -15.51 -9.55 -2.77
N GLN A 220 -15.56 -8.41 -2.06
CA GLN A 220 -16.50 -7.35 -2.39
C GLN A 220 -16.18 -6.72 -3.76
N GLU A 221 -14.91 -6.39 -4.02
CA GLU A 221 -14.47 -5.83 -5.30
C GLU A 221 -14.76 -6.76 -6.49
N GLN A 222 -14.58 -8.07 -6.29
CA GLN A 222 -14.94 -9.08 -7.30
C GLN A 222 -16.45 -9.07 -7.57
N ARG A 223 -17.29 -9.03 -6.53
CA ARG A 223 -18.75 -8.93 -6.68
C ARG A 223 -19.17 -7.67 -7.39
N ASP A 224 -18.62 -6.51 -7.03
CA ASP A 224 -18.96 -5.24 -7.67
C ASP A 224 -18.57 -5.25 -9.16
N THR A 225 -17.44 -5.89 -9.49
CA THR A 225 -17.00 -6.08 -10.88
C THR A 225 -17.93 -7.04 -11.63
N ALA A 226 -18.33 -8.15 -11.02
CA ALA A 226 -19.29 -9.09 -11.58
C ALA A 226 -20.66 -8.44 -11.85
N VAL A 227 -21.17 -7.63 -10.91
CA VAL A 227 -22.42 -6.88 -11.07
C VAL A 227 -22.31 -5.86 -12.21
N ARG A 228 -21.19 -5.12 -12.31
CA ARG A 228 -20.97 -4.18 -13.43
C ARG A 228 -20.93 -4.90 -14.77
N ALA A 229 -20.23 -6.03 -14.86
CA ALA A 229 -20.19 -6.85 -16.06
C ALA A 229 -21.59 -7.37 -16.43
N ALA A 230 -22.34 -7.91 -15.46
CA ALA A 230 -23.71 -8.37 -15.64
C ALA A 230 -24.63 -7.27 -16.18
N ARG A 231 -24.58 -6.06 -15.61
CA ARG A 231 -25.35 -4.90 -16.10
C ARG A 231 -25.00 -4.53 -17.53
N ALA A 232 -23.72 -4.52 -17.89
CA ALA A 232 -23.28 -4.24 -19.26
C ALA A 232 -23.79 -5.30 -20.24
N VAL A 233 -23.76 -6.58 -19.86
CA VAL A 233 -24.27 -7.71 -20.64
C VAL A 233 -25.78 -7.60 -20.87
N VAL A 234 -26.55 -7.21 -19.84
CA VAL A 234 -28.00 -6.96 -19.94
C VAL A 234 -28.28 -5.76 -20.84
N ALA A 235 -27.60 -4.63 -20.61
CA ALA A 235 -27.79 -3.41 -21.39
C ALA A 235 -27.53 -3.65 -22.90
N ALA A 236 -26.42 -4.29 -23.25
CA ALA A 236 -26.08 -4.60 -24.63
C ALA A 236 -27.17 -5.42 -25.34
N ARG A 237 -27.83 -6.36 -24.64
CA ARG A 237 -28.91 -7.18 -25.22
C ARG A 237 -30.24 -6.46 -25.35
N LEU A 238 -30.47 -5.47 -24.51
CA LEU A 238 -31.65 -4.61 -24.58
C LEU A 238 -31.50 -3.53 -25.67
N GLU A 239 -30.27 -3.10 -25.97
CA GLU A 239 -29.95 -2.15 -27.04
C GLU A 239 -29.92 -2.80 -28.45
N VAL A 240 -29.51 -4.07 -28.54
CA VAL A 240 -29.44 -4.80 -29.83
C VAL A 240 -30.84 -5.22 -30.29
N GLY A 241 -31.51 -4.30 -31.00
CA GLY A 241 -32.73 -4.54 -31.77
C GLY A 241 -33.31 -3.24 -32.34
N GLU A 242 -33.35 -3.11 -33.66
CA GLU A 242 -34.16 -2.08 -34.32
C GLU A 242 -35.63 -2.26 -33.91
N GLY A 243 -36.14 -1.37 -33.05
CA GLY A 243 -37.49 -1.45 -32.47
C GLY A 243 -37.58 -2.37 -31.26
N SER A 244 -37.09 -1.93 -30.10
CA SER A 244 -37.18 -2.69 -28.83
C SER A 244 -38.64 -2.96 -28.42
N GLU A 245 -39.19 -4.06 -28.91
CA GLU A 245 -40.54 -4.59 -28.62
C GLU A 245 -40.50 -5.57 -27.42
N VAL A 246 -39.56 -5.39 -26.48
CA VAL A 246 -39.50 -6.20 -25.26
C VAL A 246 -40.44 -5.59 -24.21
N ALA A 247 -41.36 -6.40 -23.68
CA ALA A 247 -42.30 -5.94 -22.66
C ALA A 247 -41.59 -5.36 -21.44
N ALA A 248 -42.09 -4.23 -20.91
CA ALA A 248 -41.47 -3.51 -19.80
C ALA A 248 -41.24 -4.39 -18.55
N VAL A 249 -42.12 -5.37 -18.31
CA VAL A 249 -41.97 -6.35 -17.22
C VAL A 249 -40.70 -7.19 -17.36
N VAL A 250 -40.33 -7.58 -18.58
CA VAL A 250 -39.12 -8.37 -18.85
C VAL A 250 -37.88 -7.49 -18.73
N VAL A 251 -37.95 -6.24 -19.20
CA VAL A 251 -36.86 -5.28 -19.05
C VAL A 251 -36.54 -5.05 -17.57
N ALA A 252 -37.56 -4.78 -16.75
CA ALA A 252 -37.39 -4.59 -15.31
C ALA A 252 -36.83 -5.84 -14.62
N PHE A 253 -37.34 -7.02 -14.97
CA PHE A 253 -36.81 -8.29 -14.47
C PHE A 253 -35.33 -8.49 -14.82
N LEU A 254 -34.93 -8.21 -16.07
CA LEU A 254 -33.56 -8.39 -16.52
C LEU A 254 -32.59 -7.41 -15.83
N GLN A 255 -33.00 -6.14 -15.69
CA GLN A 255 -32.17 -5.11 -15.06
C GLN A 255 -31.99 -5.32 -13.55
N GLN A 256 -32.97 -5.95 -12.89
CA GLN A 256 -32.94 -6.20 -11.45
C GLN A 256 -32.48 -7.63 -11.15
N GLN A 257 -33.39 -8.59 -11.26
CA GLN A 257 -33.20 -9.97 -10.79
C GLN A 257 -32.19 -10.73 -11.65
N TRP A 258 -32.21 -10.54 -12.97
CA TRP A 258 -31.29 -11.27 -13.84
C TRP A 258 -29.85 -10.74 -13.80
N THR A 259 -29.66 -9.47 -13.42
CA THR A 259 -28.34 -8.93 -13.08
C THR A 259 -27.73 -9.70 -11.91
N ASP A 260 -28.53 -9.97 -10.86
CA ASP A 260 -28.06 -10.72 -9.69
C ASP A 260 -27.75 -12.18 -10.05
N VAL A 261 -28.56 -12.81 -10.92
CA VAL A 261 -28.26 -14.14 -11.48
C VAL A 261 -26.92 -14.16 -12.22
N LEU A 262 -26.66 -13.18 -13.10
CA LEU A 262 -25.41 -13.11 -13.86
C LEU A 262 -24.21 -12.81 -12.96
N ALA A 263 -24.38 -11.94 -11.95
CA ALA A 263 -23.33 -11.64 -10.98
C ALA A 263 -22.96 -12.89 -10.16
N LEU A 264 -23.95 -13.66 -9.73
CA LEU A 264 -23.74 -14.93 -9.04
C LEU A 264 -23.12 -15.99 -9.96
N ALA A 265 -23.53 -16.03 -11.23
CA ALA A 265 -22.93 -16.93 -12.21
C ALA A 265 -21.44 -16.66 -12.40
N HIS A 266 -21.02 -15.39 -12.35
CA HIS A 266 -19.60 -15.01 -12.35
C HIS A 266 -18.87 -15.45 -11.06
N ASP A 267 -19.50 -15.34 -9.89
CA ASP A 267 -18.92 -15.74 -8.60
C ASP A 267 -18.65 -17.25 -8.54
N ILE A 268 -19.49 -18.07 -9.19
CA ILE A 268 -19.36 -19.54 -9.19
C ILE A 268 -18.68 -20.10 -10.43
N GLU A 269 -18.21 -19.28 -11.38
CA GLU A 269 -17.66 -19.74 -12.66
C GLU A 269 -16.40 -20.60 -12.46
N ASP A 270 -15.57 -20.29 -11.47
CA ASP A 270 -14.37 -21.06 -11.15
C ASP A 270 -14.72 -22.47 -10.61
N ASP A 271 -15.76 -22.56 -9.78
CA ASP A 271 -16.25 -23.83 -9.20
C ASP A 271 -17.11 -24.63 -10.20
N LYS A 272 -17.83 -23.93 -11.07
CA LYS A 272 -18.77 -24.47 -12.05
C LYS A 272 -18.56 -23.80 -13.42
N PRO A 273 -17.57 -24.25 -14.19
CA PRO A 273 -17.29 -23.69 -15.52
C PRO A 273 -18.53 -23.76 -16.42
N GLY A 274 -18.84 -22.65 -17.09
CA GLY A 274 -20.01 -22.49 -17.96
C GLY A 274 -21.26 -21.96 -17.27
N ALA A 275 -21.20 -21.57 -15.99
CA ALA A 275 -22.29 -20.93 -15.28
C ALA A 275 -22.73 -19.63 -15.97
N VAL A 276 -21.78 -18.76 -16.30
CA VAL A 276 -22.03 -17.49 -17.00
C VAL A 276 -22.65 -17.74 -18.37
N ALA A 277 -22.12 -18.70 -19.13
CA ALA A 277 -22.63 -19.06 -20.44
C ALA A 277 -24.07 -19.59 -20.36
N ASN A 278 -24.38 -20.41 -19.36
CA ASN A 278 -25.71 -20.96 -19.15
C ASN A 278 -26.74 -19.88 -18.77
N ALA A 279 -26.39 -19.00 -17.82
CA ALA A 279 -27.24 -17.87 -17.42
C ALA A 279 -27.49 -16.92 -18.61
N THR A 280 -26.45 -16.66 -19.39
CA THR A 280 -26.53 -15.85 -20.60
C THR A 280 -27.45 -16.48 -21.66
N ALA A 281 -27.32 -17.79 -21.91
CA ALA A 281 -28.18 -18.50 -22.86
C ALA A 281 -29.66 -18.52 -22.42
N ALA A 282 -29.94 -18.67 -21.12
CA ALA A 282 -31.30 -18.61 -20.59
C ALA A 282 -31.92 -17.21 -20.76
N MET A 283 -31.12 -16.14 -20.62
CA MET A 283 -31.54 -14.77 -20.95
C MET A 283 -31.86 -14.61 -22.44
N ASP A 284 -31.00 -15.12 -23.31
CA ASP A 284 -31.16 -15.01 -24.77
C ASP A 284 -32.43 -15.75 -25.23
N GLU A 285 -32.72 -16.93 -24.65
CA GLU A 285 -33.97 -17.66 -24.88
C GLU A 285 -35.20 -16.92 -24.30
N LEU A 286 -35.08 -16.26 -23.14
CA LEU A 286 -36.15 -15.43 -22.59
C LEU A 286 -36.48 -14.26 -23.53
N LEU A 287 -35.47 -13.50 -23.94
CA LEU A 287 -35.60 -12.38 -24.88
C LEU A 287 -36.19 -12.85 -26.21
N TRP A 288 -35.72 -13.99 -26.74
CA TRP A 288 -36.34 -14.58 -27.93
C TRP A 288 -37.80 -14.94 -27.67
N SER A 289 -38.15 -15.51 -26.53
CA SER A 289 -39.51 -15.99 -26.25
C SER A 289 -40.58 -14.89 -26.24
N VAL A 290 -40.19 -13.66 -25.89
CA VAL A 290 -41.11 -12.51 -25.75
C VAL A 290 -41.11 -11.57 -26.97
N ARG A 291 -40.19 -11.77 -27.92
CA ARG A 291 -40.20 -11.05 -29.19
C ARG A 291 -41.32 -11.59 -30.11
N PRO A 292 -41.99 -10.73 -30.89
CA PRO A 292 -43.04 -11.17 -31.80
C PRO A 292 -42.59 -12.25 -32.78
N LYS A 293 -43.50 -13.19 -33.10
CA LYS A 293 -43.25 -14.32 -34.00
C LYS A 293 -43.90 -14.08 -35.35
N SER A 294 -43.09 -14.05 -36.40
CA SER A 294 -43.50 -13.70 -37.77
C SER A 294 -44.24 -14.83 -38.48
N GLY A 295 -44.20 -16.06 -37.95
CA GLY A 295 -44.86 -17.21 -38.58
C GLY A 295 -45.29 -18.32 -37.62
N ALA A 296 -46.12 -19.24 -38.11
CA ALA A 296 -46.65 -20.37 -37.35
C ALA A 296 -45.55 -21.35 -36.87
N ASP A 297 -44.47 -21.51 -37.64
CA ASP A 297 -43.33 -22.35 -37.27
C ASP A 297 -42.59 -21.84 -36.02
N GLU A 298 -42.33 -20.54 -35.95
CA GLU A 298 -41.70 -19.94 -34.79
C GLU A 298 -42.58 -20.02 -33.54
N ARG A 299 -43.91 -19.94 -33.68
CA ARG A 299 -44.85 -20.14 -32.57
C ARG A 299 -44.85 -21.60 -32.08
N ARG A 300 -44.77 -22.58 -32.99
CA ARG A 300 -44.60 -23.99 -32.61
C ARG A 300 -43.27 -24.21 -31.87
N GLN A 301 -42.21 -23.57 -32.35
CA GLN A 301 -40.90 -23.62 -31.70
C GLN A 301 -40.93 -22.97 -30.31
N LEU A 302 -41.66 -21.87 -30.14
CA LEU A 302 -41.89 -21.22 -28.85
C LEU A 302 -42.51 -22.21 -27.86
N ILE A 303 -43.67 -22.81 -28.20
CA ILE A 303 -44.37 -23.76 -27.33
C ILE A 303 -43.46 -24.93 -26.93
N LYS A 304 -42.65 -25.43 -27.86
CA LYS A 304 -41.70 -26.52 -27.60
C LYS A 304 -40.57 -26.11 -26.63
N ARG A 305 -40.12 -24.86 -26.67
CA ARG A 305 -38.99 -24.36 -25.87
C ARG A 305 -39.39 -23.85 -24.48
N LEU A 306 -40.65 -23.42 -24.30
CA LEU A 306 -41.14 -22.86 -23.04
C LEU A 306 -40.86 -23.72 -21.80
N PRO A 307 -41.09 -25.05 -21.78
CA PRO A 307 -40.82 -25.85 -20.58
C PRO A 307 -39.35 -25.82 -20.16
N GLY A 308 -38.44 -25.88 -21.14
CA GLY A 308 -37.00 -25.82 -20.89
C GLY A 308 -36.54 -24.45 -20.39
N LEU A 309 -37.07 -23.38 -20.98
CA LEU A 309 -36.84 -22.01 -20.55
C LEU A 309 -37.31 -21.79 -19.10
N LEU A 310 -38.57 -22.11 -18.79
CA LEU A 310 -39.12 -21.93 -17.46
C LEU A 310 -38.35 -22.74 -16.41
N ALA A 311 -37.94 -23.97 -16.73
CA ALA A 311 -37.10 -24.76 -15.83
C ALA A 311 -35.72 -24.11 -15.61
N ALA A 312 -35.12 -23.52 -16.65
CA ALA A 312 -33.84 -22.81 -16.52
C ALA A 312 -33.98 -21.54 -15.68
N LEU A 313 -35.01 -20.72 -15.92
CA LEU A 313 -35.28 -19.53 -15.12
C LEU A 313 -35.49 -19.89 -13.66
N ASN A 314 -36.37 -20.86 -13.36
CA ASN A 314 -36.64 -21.26 -11.97
C ASN A 314 -35.38 -21.74 -11.24
N ARG A 315 -34.52 -22.55 -11.90
CA ARG A 315 -33.24 -22.97 -11.28
C ARG A 315 -32.38 -21.78 -10.88
N TRP A 316 -32.22 -20.79 -11.75
CA TRP A 316 -31.42 -19.60 -11.43
C TRP A 316 -32.05 -18.73 -10.35
N LEU A 317 -33.38 -18.57 -10.40
CA LEU A 317 -34.13 -17.80 -9.41
C LEU A 317 -34.15 -18.47 -8.02
N ASP A 318 -34.08 -19.80 -7.96
CA ASP A 318 -33.91 -20.54 -6.71
C ASP A 318 -32.51 -20.33 -6.14
N VAL A 319 -31.48 -20.25 -6.98
CA VAL A 319 -30.10 -20.07 -6.56
C VAL A 319 -29.85 -18.66 -6.00
N ILE A 320 -30.54 -17.62 -6.52
CA ILE A 320 -30.53 -16.27 -5.93
C ILE A 320 -31.57 -16.08 -4.80
N ASP A 321 -32.26 -17.14 -4.40
CA ASP A 321 -33.30 -17.15 -3.36
C ASP A 321 -34.45 -16.15 -3.58
N TRP A 322 -34.85 -15.93 -4.84
CA TRP A 322 -36.00 -15.09 -5.14
C TRP A 322 -37.30 -15.91 -5.03
N GLN A 323 -37.98 -15.86 -3.88
CA GLN A 323 -39.18 -16.66 -3.57
C GLN A 323 -40.42 -15.83 -3.19
N ASP A 324 -40.39 -14.52 -3.48
CA ASP A 324 -41.44 -13.59 -3.05
C ASP A 324 -42.65 -13.52 -4.02
N ALA A 325 -43.62 -12.67 -3.66
CA ALA A 325 -44.80 -12.40 -4.51
C ALA A 325 -44.44 -11.76 -5.87
N GLY A 326 -43.27 -11.12 -5.98
CA GLY A 326 -42.74 -10.56 -7.22
C GLY A 326 -42.43 -11.65 -8.25
N ARG A 327 -41.86 -12.79 -7.82
CA ARG A 327 -41.62 -13.94 -8.70
C ARG A 327 -42.90 -14.49 -9.30
N LEU A 328 -43.93 -14.65 -8.47
CA LEU A 328 -45.24 -15.14 -8.92
C LEU A 328 -45.86 -14.18 -9.94
N ARG A 329 -45.80 -12.86 -9.67
CA ARG A 329 -46.30 -11.84 -10.59
C ARG A 329 -45.56 -11.85 -11.92
N PHE A 330 -44.23 -11.93 -11.89
CA PHE A 330 -43.41 -12.00 -13.10
C PHE A 330 -43.81 -13.18 -14.00
N PHE A 331 -43.97 -14.39 -13.44
CA PHE A 331 -44.38 -15.54 -14.25
C PHE A 331 -45.81 -15.44 -14.78
N ALA A 332 -46.72 -14.78 -14.05
CA ALA A 332 -48.07 -14.50 -14.54
C ALA A 332 -48.05 -13.53 -15.74
N ASP A 333 -47.33 -12.42 -15.62
CA ASP A 333 -47.18 -11.42 -16.69
C ASP A 333 -46.45 -12.01 -17.91
N LEU A 334 -45.46 -12.86 -17.68
CA LEU A 334 -44.74 -13.59 -18.73
C LEU A 334 -45.67 -14.56 -19.47
N ALA A 335 -46.52 -15.29 -18.75
CA ALA A 335 -47.50 -16.18 -19.36
C ALA A 335 -48.53 -15.42 -20.21
N GLU A 336 -48.95 -14.23 -19.77
CA GLU A 336 -49.81 -13.35 -20.55
C GLU A 336 -49.12 -12.87 -21.84
N CYS A 337 -47.84 -12.48 -21.75
CA CYS A 337 -47.02 -12.14 -22.93
C CYS A 337 -46.98 -13.29 -23.93
N HIS A 338 -46.64 -14.51 -23.49
CA HIS A 338 -46.61 -15.68 -24.38
C HIS A 338 -47.98 -16.03 -24.97
N ALA A 339 -49.05 -15.93 -24.19
CA ALA A 339 -50.41 -16.18 -24.66
C ALA A 339 -50.83 -15.20 -25.77
N SER A 340 -50.48 -13.91 -25.63
CA SER A 340 -50.75 -12.90 -26.65
C SER A 340 -50.01 -13.18 -27.96
N ILE A 341 -48.74 -13.61 -27.89
CA ILE A 341 -47.90 -13.94 -29.06
C ILE A 341 -48.48 -15.15 -29.81
N VAL A 342 -48.96 -16.17 -29.09
CA VAL A 342 -49.54 -17.37 -29.71
C VAL A 342 -50.91 -17.07 -30.35
N ARG A 343 -51.72 -16.22 -29.71
CA ARG A 343 -53.09 -15.86 -30.15
C ARG A 343 -53.16 -14.77 -31.22
N ALA A 344 -52.06 -14.06 -31.48
CA ALA A 344 -52.02 -12.97 -32.45
C ALA A 344 -52.44 -13.45 -33.87
N PRO A 345 -53.41 -12.81 -34.54
CA PRO A 345 -53.77 -13.14 -35.94
C PRO A 345 -52.55 -13.08 -36.87
N LEU A 346 -52.48 -13.98 -37.86
CA LEU A 346 -51.31 -14.12 -38.76
C LEU A 346 -51.25 -13.07 -39.90
N ASP A 347 -52.16 -12.10 -39.94
CA ASP A 347 -52.17 -11.04 -40.96
C ASP A 347 -52.01 -9.66 -40.32
N LEU A 348 -50.80 -9.10 -40.40
CA LEU A 348 -50.62 -7.65 -40.35
C LEU A 348 -49.49 -7.23 -41.29
N ALA A 349 -49.88 -6.52 -42.35
CA ALA A 349 -49.03 -5.92 -43.37
C ALA A 349 -48.04 -4.89 -42.77
N PRO A 350 -46.92 -4.57 -43.47
CA PRO A 350 -45.78 -3.82 -42.93
C PRO A 350 -46.01 -2.33 -42.63
N ALA A 351 -47.25 -1.85 -42.59
CA ALA A 351 -47.59 -0.43 -42.67
C ALA A 351 -48.02 0.21 -41.33
N ARG A 352 -48.00 -0.52 -40.21
CA ARG A 352 -48.23 0.07 -38.86
C ARG A 352 -46.91 0.34 -38.10
N ARG A 353 -45.77 0.28 -38.79
CA ARG A 353 -44.42 0.41 -38.20
C ARG A 353 -43.94 1.87 -38.04
N LEU A 354 -44.71 2.88 -38.48
CA LEU A 354 -44.22 4.26 -38.60
C LEU A 354 -44.98 5.33 -37.77
N GLU A 355 -46.08 5.01 -37.10
CA GLU A 355 -46.87 6.03 -36.38
C GLU A 355 -46.66 6.07 -34.85
N LEU A 356 -45.88 5.15 -34.29
CA LEU A 356 -45.55 5.12 -32.85
C LEU A 356 -44.10 5.58 -32.55
N SER A 357 -43.36 6.03 -33.57
CA SER A 357 -41.93 6.39 -33.48
C SER A 357 -41.65 7.89 -33.24
N VAL A 358 -42.66 8.72 -32.95
CA VAL A 358 -42.45 10.19 -32.82
C VAL A 358 -42.58 10.72 -31.38
N GLN A 359 -42.96 9.90 -30.39
CA GLN A 359 -43.11 10.38 -29.01
C GLN A 359 -42.03 9.90 -28.02
N ALA A 360 -41.17 8.94 -28.38
CA ALA A 360 -40.09 8.47 -27.50
C ALA A 360 -38.76 9.25 -27.65
N THR A 361 -38.59 10.03 -28.72
CA THR A 361 -37.30 10.66 -29.10
C THR A 361 -37.00 11.99 -28.37
N ARG A 362 -37.69 12.31 -27.27
CA ARG A 362 -37.46 13.57 -26.51
C ARG A 362 -37.00 13.41 -25.06
N GLN A 363 -36.88 12.19 -24.54
CA GLN A 363 -36.53 11.99 -23.12
C GLN A 363 -35.29 11.12 -22.86
N ALA A 364 -34.58 10.67 -23.91
CA ALA A 364 -33.33 9.90 -23.78
C ALA A 364 -32.07 10.72 -24.15
N ALA A 365 -32.04 11.99 -23.75
CA ALA A 365 -30.87 12.86 -23.87
C ALA A 365 -30.59 13.56 -22.52
N ALA A 366 -30.43 12.77 -21.46
CA ALA A 366 -29.86 13.24 -20.20
C ALA A 366 -29.52 12.03 -19.32
N GLN A 367 -28.38 11.38 -19.60
CA GLN A 367 -27.51 10.66 -18.65
C GLN A 367 -26.45 9.85 -19.42
N ALA A 368 -25.66 10.56 -20.23
CA ALA A 368 -24.28 10.15 -20.40
C ALA A 368 -23.52 10.88 -19.30
N ALA A 369 -23.04 10.14 -18.29
CA ALA A 369 -22.06 10.69 -17.37
C ALA A 369 -20.86 11.14 -18.20
N ALA A 370 -20.70 12.46 -18.33
CA ALA A 370 -19.50 13.02 -18.92
C ALA A 370 -18.30 12.53 -18.09
N PRO A 371 -17.18 12.13 -18.72
CA PRO A 371 -15.94 12.00 -17.98
C PRO A 371 -15.62 13.38 -17.40
N GLN A 372 -15.78 13.51 -16.09
CA GLN A 372 -15.34 14.70 -15.38
C GLN A 372 -13.82 14.81 -15.57
N PRO A 373 -13.28 16.01 -15.81
CA PRO A 373 -11.84 16.18 -15.88
C PRO A 373 -11.23 15.63 -14.59
N ALA A 374 -10.17 14.85 -14.71
CA ALA A 374 -9.50 14.23 -13.59
C ALA A 374 -9.14 15.32 -12.57
N ASP A 375 -9.85 15.28 -11.44
CA ASP A 375 -9.72 16.19 -10.33
C ASP A 375 -8.39 15.91 -9.62
N ASP A 376 -7.66 16.95 -9.21
CA ASP A 376 -6.37 16.83 -8.52
C ASP A 376 -6.47 15.90 -7.29
N ALA A 377 -7.65 15.84 -6.66
CA ALA A 377 -7.92 14.93 -5.55
C ALA A 377 -7.93 13.43 -5.96
N VAL A 378 -8.37 13.11 -7.17
CA VAL A 378 -8.34 11.72 -7.70
C VAL A 378 -6.90 11.32 -8.00
N HIS A 379 -6.11 12.23 -8.60
CA HIS A 379 -4.68 12.02 -8.79
C HIS A 379 -3.92 11.84 -7.48
N ALA A 380 -4.28 12.61 -6.43
CA ALA A 380 -3.70 12.45 -5.10
C ALA A 380 -3.99 11.07 -4.50
N VAL A 381 -5.21 10.53 -4.67
CA VAL A 381 -5.57 9.17 -4.25
C VAL A 381 -4.77 8.11 -5.03
N ASP A 382 -4.65 8.27 -6.35
CA ASP A 382 -3.90 7.34 -7.20
C ASP A 382 -2.39 7.34 -6.90
N ALA A 383 -1.85 8.49 -6.48
CA ALA A 383 -0.45 8.61 -6.09
C ALA A 383 -0.12 7.96 -4.73
N LEU A 384 -1.12 7.52 -3.95
CA LEU A 384 -0.87 6.88 -2.66
C LEU A 384 -0.13 5.55 -2.81
N VAL A 385 0.84 5.36 -1.93
CA VAL A 385 1.67 4.16 -1.83
C VAL A 385 1.44 3.50 -0.48
N ARG A 386 1.45 2.17 -0.46
CA ARG A 386 1.39 1.38 0.77
C ARG A 386 2.48 1.85 1.76
N GLY A 387 2.11 1.98 3.02
CA GLY A 387 2.97 2.48 4.09
C GLY A 387 2.89 3.99 4.32
N ALA A 388 2.24 4.75 3.42
CA ALA A 388 2.04 6.18 3.62
C ALA A 388 1.19 6.47 4.86
N TRP A 389 1.55 7.51 5.59
CA TRP A 389 0.78 7.99 6.74
C TRP A 389 -0.16 9.11 6.30
N LEU A 390 -1.42 9.03 6.70
CA LEU A 390 -2.43 10.04 6.42
C LEU A 390 -3.00 10.57 7.73
N GLU A 391 -3.22 11.87 7.78
CA GLU A 391 -3.96 12.54 8.85
C GLU A 391 -5.38 12.82 8.36
N PHE A 392 -6.37 12.33 9.11
CA PHE A 392 -7.79 12.61 8.89
C PHE A 392 -8.30 13.57 9.96
N ASP A 393 -8.95 14.66 9.57
CA ASP A 393 -9.63 15.53 10.53
C ASP A 393 -11.00 14.94 10.86
N THR A 394 -11.15 14.45 12.10
CA THR A 394 -12.42 13.97 12.63
C THR A 394 -12.86 14.90 13.76
N ALA A 395 -13.74 15.85 13.43
CA ALA A 395 -14.46 16.68 14.40
C ALA A 395 -13.56 17.32 15.48
N GLY A 396 -12.39 17.83 15.09
CA GLY A 396 -11.48 18.55 15.98
C GLY A 396 -10.42 17.70 16.68
N SER A 397 -10.31 16.41 16.35
CA SER A 397 -9.17 15.56 16.75
C SER A 397 -8.57 14.89 15.50
N PRO A 398 -7.34 15.25 15.10
CA PRO A 398 -6.68 14.62 13.96
C PRO A 398 -6.38 13.15 14.27
N ARG A 399 -6.87 12.26 13.41
CA ARG A 399 -6.60 10.83 13.48
C ARG A 399 -5.56 10.46 12.44
N ARG A 400 -4.38 10.04 12.89
CA ARG A 400 -3.29 9.59 12.03
C ARG A 400 -3.37 8.08 11.82
N VAL A 401 -3.25 7.64 10.58
CA VAL A 401 -3.36 6.24 10.20
C VAL A 401 -2.37 5.91 9.10
N LYS A 402 -1.92 4.65 9.07
CA LYS A 402 -1.03 4.14 8.03
C LYS A 402 -1.84 3.42 6.96
N LEU A 403 -1.57 3.69 5.69
CA LEU A 403 -2.16 2.98 4.56
C LEU A 403 -1.56 1.57 4.49
N ALA A 404 -2.34 0.58 4.87
CA ALA A 404 -1.84 -0.78 5.05
C ALA A 404 -1.99 -1.63 3.79
N TRP A 405 -3.03 -1.37 2.99
CA TRP A 405 -3.30 -2.10 1.76
C TRP A 405 -4.08 -1.25 0.74
N ILE A 406 -3.83 -1.51 -0.53
CA ILE A 406 -4.49 -0.90 -1.68
C ILE A 406 -5.03 -2.03 -2.56
N SER A 407 -6.30 -1.93 -2.96
CA SER A 407 -6.91 -2.91 -3.86
C SER A 407 -6.28 -2.93 -5.25
N PRO A 408 -6.29 -4.09 -5.94
CA PRO A 408 -5.78 -4.22 -7.31
C PRO A 408 -6.43 -3.24 -8.29
N LEU A 409 -7.74 -2.98 -8.16
CA LEU A 409 -8.45 -2.01 -9.00
C LEU A 409 -8.43 -0.59 -8.41
N ARG A 410 -7.68 -0.35 -7.33
CA ARG A 410 -7.62 0.92 -6.59
C ARG A 410 -9.00 1.46 -6.17
N SER A 411 -9.98 0.58 -6.00
CA SER A 411 -11.35 0.92 -5.61
C SER A 411 -11.54 1.04 -4.10
N LEU A 412 -10.72 0.32 -3.34
CA LEU A 412 -10.72 0.23 -1.87
C LEU A 412 -9.31 0.39 -1.30
N TYR A 413 -9.22 1.08 -0.16
CA TYR A 413 -8.00 1.36 0.60
C TYR A 413 -8.23 0.95 2.06
N ILE A 414 -7.32 0.17 2.65
CA ILE A 414 -7.41 -0.26 4.04
C ILE A 414 -6.34 0.45 4.85
N PHE A 415 -6.79 1.11 5.92
CA PHE A 415 -5.94 1.86 6.84
C PHE A 415 -5.87 1.14 8.18
N SER A 416 -4.72 1.24 8.84
CA SER A 416 -4.51 0.72 10.19
C SER A 416 -3.92 1.81 11.07
N ASN A 417 -4.43 1.94 12.29
CA ASN A 417 -3.71 2.65 13.35
C ASN A 417 -2.73 1.66 13.99
N GLY A 418 -1.44 2.01 14.13
CA GLY A 418 -0.35 1.10 14.54
C GLY A 418 -0.47 0.45 15.94
N ALA A 419 -1.61 0.57 16.59
CA ALA A 419 -2.07 -0.26 17.70
C ALA A 419 -3.18 -1.15 17.15
N ARG A 420 -2.86 -2.44 16.98
CA ARG A 420 -3.58 -3.63 16.45
C ARG A 420 -5.13 -3.73 16.41
N GLU A 421 -5.91 -2.71 16.72
CA GLU A 421 -7.34 -2.87 17.02
C GLU A 421 -8.31 -2.18 16.06
N GLU A 422 -7.88 -1.29 15.16
CA GLU A 422 -8.82 -0.62 14.24
C GLU A 422 -8.27 -0.52 12.81
N ALA A 423 -8.46 -1.60 12.04
CA ALA A 423 -8.38 -1.54 10.59
C ALA A 423 -9.75 -1.12 10.02
N PHE A 424 -9.77 -0.11 9.16
CA PHE A 424 -10.99 0.31 8.45
C PHE A 424 -10.70 0.48 6.96
N SER A 425 -11.74 0.33 6.15
CA SER A 425 -11.67 0.50 4.70
C SER A 425 -12.37 1.77 4.27
N LEU A 426 -11.83 2.45 3.27
CA LEU A 426 -12.50 3.53 2.52
C LEU A 426 -12.46 3.23 1.03
N SER A 427 -13.50 3.63 0.31
CA SER A 427 -13.49 3.63 -1.15
C SER A 427 -12.64 4.77 -1.71
N ALA A 428 -12.20 4.62 -2.96
CA ALA A 428 -11.48 5.66 -3.69
C ALA A 428 -12.26 6.98 -3.75
N ASP A 429 -13.58 6.88 -3.96
CA ASP A 429 -14.46 8.03 -4.06
C ASP A 429 -14.61 8.76 -2.72
N GLU A 430 -14.76 8.02 -1.62
CA GLU A 430 -14.81 8.61 -0.27
C GLU A 430 -13.47 9.26 0.10
N LEU A 431 -12.35 8.65 -0.27
CA LEU A 431 -11.03 9.20 -0.01
C LEU A 431 -10.78 10.48 -0.83
N ALA A 432 -11.15 10.47 -2.11
CA ALA A 432 -11.09 11.66 -2.97
C ALA A 432 -11.98 12.78 -2.44
N GLN A 433 -13.20 12.46 -1.96
CA GLN A 433 -14.08 13.44 -1.30
C GLN A 433 -13.42 14.06 -0.06
N ARG A 434 -12.74 13.25 0.77
CA ARG A 434 -12.02 13.76 1.94
C ARG A 434 -10.83 14.63 1.58
N PHE A 435 -10.08 14.30 0.53
CA PHE A 435 -9.03 15.17 0.00
C PHE A 435 -9.59 16.50 -0.53
N ARG A 436 -10.69 16.48 -1.28
CA ARG A 436 -11.37 17.71 -1.74
C ARG A 436 -11.82 18.59 -0.59
N ALA A 437 -12.32 17.97 0.48
CA ALA A 437 -12.77 18.68 1.68
C ALA A 437 -11.62 19.21 2.55
N GLY A 438 -10.36 18.89 2.23
CA GLY A 438 -9.20 19.17 3.09
C GLY A 438 -9.20 18.38 4.40
N ALA A 439 -10.06 17.36 4.52
CA ALA A 439 -10.22 16.53 5.70
C ALA A 439 -9.24 15.35 5.73
N ALA A 440 -8.37 15.23 4.72
CA ALA A 440 -7.29 14.25 4.65
C ALA A 440 -6.01 14.89 4.09
N ALA A 441 -4.87 14.62 4.72
CA ALA A 441 -3.55 15.06 4.26
C ALA A 441 -2.51 13.95 4.39
N VAL A 442 -1.59 13.85 3.41
CA VAL A 442 -0.47 12.91 3.48
C VAL A 442 0.63 13.51 4.35
N LEU A 443 1.09 12.74 5.33
CA LEU A 443 2.18 13.13 6.22
C LEU A 443 3.52 12.77 5.59
N PRO A 444 4.46 13.72 5.45
CA PRO A 444 5.78 13.45 4.91
C PRO A 444 6.59 12.61 5.92
N THR A 445 7.07 11.45 5.48
CA THR A 445 8.06 10.65 6.21
C THR A 445 9.44 11.04 5.71
N GLY A 446 10.26 11.69 6.54
CA GLY A 446 11.59 12.15 6.15
C GLY A 446 12.68 11.43 6.94
N ASP A 447 13.73 10.97 6.26
CA ASP A 447 14.95 10.49 6.89
C ASP A 447 15.68 11.67 7.56
N LEU A 448 15.53 11.78 8.88
CA LEU A 448 15.97 12.95 9.64
C LEU A 448 17.49 13.01 9.76
N VAL A 449 18.13 11.89 10.03
CA VAL A 449 19.56 11.81 10.32
C VAL A 449 20.38 12.00 9.05
N ALA A 450 19.99 11.37 7.93
CA ALA A 450 20.65 11.59 6.64
C ALA A 450 20.58 13.07 6.20
N ARG A 451 19.41 13.71 6.38
CA ARG A 451 19.24 15.14 6.11
C ARG A 451 20.11 16.00 7.02
N ALA A 452 20.14 15.70 8.32
CA ALA A 452 20.96 16.42 9.29
C ALA A 452 22.45 16.34 8.98
N LEU A 453 22.93 15.15 8.60
CA LEU A 453 24.33 14.92 8.23
C LEU A 453 24.70 15.70 6.96
N THR A 454 23.85 15.66 5.94
CA THR A 454 24.05 16.40 4.69
C THR A 454 24.11 17.92 4.93
N GLN A 455 23.21 18.44 5.76
CA GLN A 455 23.20 19.85 6.14
C GLN A 455 24.44 20.25 6.91
N ALA A 456 24.87 19.43 7.87
CA ALA A 456 26.01 19.72 8.72
C ALA A 456 27.36 19.62 7.96
N ILE A 457 27.49 18.68 7.02
CA ILE A 457 28.64 18.64 6.10
C ILE A 457 28.67 19.90 5.22
N GLY A 458 27.52 20.33 4.71
CA GLY A 458 27.41 21.53 3.88
C GLY A 458 27.78 22.83 4.61
N THR A 459 27.33 23.01 5.85
CA THR A 459 27.64 24.22 6.63
C THR A 459 29.11 24.29 7.05
N LEU A 460 29.74 23.16 7.35
CA LEU A 460 31.17 23.11 7.68
C LEU A 460 32.06 23.37 6.46
N ALA A 461 31.67 22.87 5.27
CA ALA A 461 32.39 23.14 4.03
C ALA A 461 32.41 24.65 3.68
N VAL A 462 31.29 25.35 3.90
CA VAL A 462 31.20 26.80 3.67
C VAL A 462 32.05 27.61 4.66
N ASN A 463 32.12 27.17 5.93
CA ASN A 463 32.90 27.85 6.96
C ASN A 463 34.43 27.66 6.80
N ASP A 464 34.89 26.52 6.27
CA ASP A 464 36.31 26.27 6.01
C ASP A 464 36.85 27.10 4.82
N ASP A 465 36.00 27.39 3.81
CA ASP A 465 36.36 28.23 2.65
C ASP A 465 36.46 29.73 3.03
N ASP A 466 35.56 30.23 3.88
CA ASP A 466 35.61 31.61 4.40
C ASP A 466 36.82 31.84 5.34
N GLY A 467 37.27 30.79 6.03
CA GLY A 467 38.47 30.81 6.86
C GLY A 467 39.77 30.89 6.03
N ALA A 468 39.82 30.22 4.88
CA ALA A 468 40.94 30.27 3.96
C ALA A 468 41.02 31.61 3.21
N SER A 469 39.89 32.21 2.85
CA SER A 469 39.80 33.50 2.15
C SER A 469 40.20 34.71 3.02
N ARG A 470 40.09 34.59 4.36
CA ARG A 470 40.54 35.63 5.31
C ARG A 470 42.00 35.52 5.75
N ALA A 471 42.69 34.44 5.39
CA ALA A 471 44.08 34.19 5.74
C ALA A 471 45.08 34.44 4.58
N ALA A 472 44.58 34.90 3.43
CA ALA A 472 45.35 35.41 2.29
C ALA A 472 45.27 36.94 2.24
#